data_AF-A0A3B8IBJ6-F1
#
_entry.id   AF-A0A3B8IBJ6-F1
#
_cell.length_a   1.000
_cell.length_b   1.000
_cell.length_c   1.000
_cell.angle_alpha   90.00
_cell.angle_beta   90.00
_cell.angle_gamma   90.00
#
_symmetry.space_group_name_H-M   'P 1'
#
loop_
_entity.id
_entity.type
_entity.pdbx_description
1 polymer ?
#
loop_
_entity_poly.entity_id
_entity_poly.type
_entity_poly.pdbx_seq_one_letter_code
_entity_poly.pdbx_strand_id
1 'polypeptide(L)'
;RRVAESGRASLDSLAEVAQAVQGQIPVMMDGGVRRGKDVFKALARGASMVGIGRPYLWGLSAFGQEGVEVVLKLLQAELKLAMQQTGVASVSEISGAHLL
;
A
#
# COMPACT_ATOMS: atom_id res chain seq x y z
N ARG A 1 7.08 -19.66 -11.78
CA ARG A 1 7.86 -18.98 -10.72
C ARG A 1 7.70 -17.47 -10.95
N ARG A 2 7.31 -16.66 -9.95
CA ARG A 2 7.00 -15.23 -10.16
C ARG A 2 8.26 -14.35 -10.14
N VAL A 3 9.19 -14.57 -9.20
CA VAL A 3 10.48 -13.84 -9.10
C VAL A 3 11.49 -14.61 -8.21
N ALA A 4 12.67 -14.03 -7.96
CA ALA A 4 13.68 -14.52 -7.02
C ALA A 4 13.19 -14.50 -5.55
N GLU A 5 13.57 -15.53 -4.78
CA GLU A 5 13.13 -15.75 -3.40
C GLU A 5 14.25 -15.31 -2.43
N SER A 6 14.44 -14.01 -2.27
CA SER A 6 15.44 -13.45 -1.33
C SER A 6 15.01 -13.54 0.14
N GLY A 7 13.76 -13.92 0.42
CA GLY A 7 13.18 -14.03 1.75
C GLY A 7 12.75 -12.71 2.41
N ARG A 8 13.12 -11.54 1.85
CA ARG A 8 12.70 -10.23 2.36
C ARG A 8 11.32 -9.84 1.82
N ALA A 9 10.45 -9.33 2.69
CA ALA A 9 9.19 -8.76 2.23
C ALA A 9 9.42 -7.39 1.55
N SER A 10 8.61 -7.05 0.56
CA SER A 10 8.68 -5.76 -0.13
C SER A 10 8.57 -4.57 0.83
N LEU A 11 7.71 -4.67 1.86
CA LEU A 11 7.52 -3.61 2.86
C LEU A 11 8.78 -3.38 3.72
N ASP A 12 9.51 -4.44 4.04
CA ASP A 12 10.74 -4.37 4.84
C ASP A 12 11.91 -3.78 4.03
N SER A 13 11.85 -3.90 2.70
CA SER A 13 12.87 -3.35 1.80
C SER A 13 12.57 -1.88 1.44
N LEU A 14 11.33 -1.42 1.62
CA LEU A 14 10.87 -0.11 1.16
C LEU A 14 11.59 1.05 1.84
N ALA A 15 11.82 0.98 3.16
CA ALA A 15 12.40 2.09 3.92
C ALA A 15 13.84 2.40 3.45
N GLU A 16 14.64 1.37 3.19
CA GLU A 16 16.01 1.49 2.68
C GLU A 16 16.03 2.16 1.30
N VAL A 17 15.12 1.76 0.41
CA VAL A 17 14.97 2.36 -0.93
C VAL A 17 14.51 3.80 -0.85
N ALA A 18 13.48 4.10 -0.04
CA ALA A 18 12.96 5.46 0.11
C ALA A 18 14.01 6.42 0.68
N GLN A 19 14.80 5.95 1.66
CA GLN A 19 15.91 6.72 2.23
C GLN A 19 17.01 6.98 1.21
N ALA A 20 17.35 6.02 0.35
CA ALA A 20 18.34 6.21 -0.70
C ALA A 20 17.87 7.18 -1.78
N VAL A 21 16.56 7.16 -2.12
CA VAL A 21 15.97 8.02 -3.15
C VAL A 21 15.84 9.49 -2.69
N GLN A 22 15.64 9.73 -1.39
CA GLN A 22 15.54 11.08 -0.81
C GLN A 22 14.50 11.98 -1.51
N GLY A 23 13.39 11.39 -1.97
CA GLY A 23 12.31 12.12 -2.65
C GLY A 23 12.66 12.67 -4.04
N GLN A 24 13.84 12.34 -4.60
CA GLN A 24 14.23 12.82 -5.94
C GLN A 24 13.32 12.25 -7.04
N ILE A 25 12.79 11.04 -6.83
CA ILE A 25 11.80 10.40 -7.71
C ILE A 25 10.71 9.72 -6.88
N PRO A 26 9.48 9.58 -7.40
CA PRO A 26 8.43 8.84 -6.72
C PRO A 26 8.80 7.36 -6.55
N VAL A 27 8.54 6.80 -5.36
CA VAL A 27 8.76 5.38 -5.07
C VAL A 27 7.41 4.66 -5.04
N MET A 28 7.24 3.64 -5.87
CA MET A 28 6.04 2.80 -5.88
C MET A 28 6.33 1.43 -5.26
N MET A 29 5.40 0.90 -4.45
CA MET A 29 5.51 -0.42 -3.83
C MET A 29 4.29 -1.29 -4.14
N ASP A 30 4.54 -2.55 -4.48
CA ASP A 30 3.57 -3.66 -4.50
C ASP A 30 4.22 -4.85 -3.75
N GLY A 31 3.40 -5.76 -3.28
CA GLY A 31 3.79 -7.01 -2.66
C GLY A 31 3.04 -7.20 -1.36
N GLY A 32 1.97 -7.98 -1.40
CA GLY A 32 1.26 -8.43 -0.19
C GLY A 32 0.25 -7.45 0.41
N VAL A 33 -0.06 -6.32 -0.25
CA VAL A 33 -1.06 -5.34 0.23
C VAL A 33 -2.48 -5.90 0.17
N ARG A 34 -3.15 -6.08 1.31
CA ARG A 34 -4.51 -6.67 1.38
C ARG A 34 -5.50 -5.84 2.18
N ARG A 35 -5.02 -4.96 3.06
CA ARG A 35 -5.82 -4.10 3.94
C ARG A 35 -5.44 -2.64 3.77
N GLY A 36 -6.34 -1.74 4.15
CA GLY A 36 -6.05 -0.29 4.17
C GLY A 36 -4.88 0.08 5.09
N LYS A 37 -4.66 -0.67 6.18
CA LYS A 37 -3.49 -0.50 7.06
C LYS A 37 -2.17 -0.87 6.38
N ASP A 38 -2.17 -1.77 5.40
CA ASP A 38 -0.96 -2.10 4.64
C ASP A 38 -0.58 -0.94 3.73
N VAL A 39 -1.59 -0.33 3.08
CA VAL A 39 -1.41 0.89 2.28
C VAL A 39 -0.87 2.02 3.15
N PHE A 40 -1.48 2.26 4.32
CA PHE A 40 -1.03 3.28 5.27
C PHE A 40 0.43 3.06 5.68
N LYS A 41 0.81 1.82 6.05
CA LYS A 41 2.19 1.49 6.45
C LYS A 41 3.20 1.65 5.32
N ALA A 42 2.82 1.38 4.07
CA ALA A 42 3.69 1.59 2.92
C ALA A 42 3.91 3.08 2.66
N LEU A 43 2.85 3.89 2.69
CA LEU A 43 2.94 5.35 2.58
C LEU A 43 3.79 5.94 3.71
N ALA A 44 3.56 5.52 4.95
CA ALA A 44 4.34 5.94 6.12
C ALA A 44 5.83 5.54 6.03
N ARG A 45 6.17 4.49 5.27
CA ARG A 45 7.54 4.05 4.98
C ARG A 45 8.17 4.75 3.77
N GLY A 46 7.50 5.75 3.19
CA GLY A 46 8.05 6.58 2.11
C GLY A 46 7.65 6.14 0.70
N ALA A 47 6.69 5.24 0.53
CA ALA A 47 6.08 5.04 -0.78
C ALA A 47 5.25 6.28 -1.18
N SER A 48 5.39 6.71 -2.43
CA SER A 48 4.51 7.70 -3.06
C SER A 48 3.22 7.07 -3.58
N MET A 49 3.26 5.78 -3.94
CA MET A 49 2.14 5.03 -4.50
C MET A 49 2.20 3.56 -4.05
N VAL A 50 1.02 2.95 -3.89
CA VAL A 50 0.88 1.55 -3.49
C VAL A 50 0.06 0.78 -4.54
N GLY A 51 0.69 -0.21 -5.15
CA GLY A 51 0.06 -1.12 -6.09
C GLY A 51 -0.63 -2.29 -5.41
N ILE A 52 -1.66 -2.80 -6.06
CA ILE A 52 -2.29 -4.08 -5.74
C ILE A 52 -2.26 -4.95 -7.00
N GLY A 53 -2.09 -6.26 -6.84
CA GLY A 53 -2.14 -7.22 -7.95
C GLY A 53 -3.32 -8.18 -7.83
N ARG A 54 -3.11 -9.27 -7.10
CA ARG A 54 -4.10 -10.33 -6.91
C ARG A 54 -5.49 -9.87 -6.45
N PRO A 55 -5.65 -8.91 -5.51
CA PRO A 55 -6.97 -8.54 -5.02
C PRO A 55 -7.95 -8.09 -6.10
N TYR A 56 -7.53 -7.21 -7.03
CA TYR A 56 -8.46 -6.77 -8.08
C TYR A 56 -8.75 -7.90 -9.07
N LEU A 57 -7.80 -8.81 -9.32
CA LEU A 57 -8.04 -9.99 -10.17
C LEU A 57 -9.06 -10.93 -9.54
N TRP A 58 -9.05 -11.10 -8.21
CA TRP A 58 -10.07 -11.88 -7.51
C TRP A 58 -11.46 -11.27 -7.67
N GLY A 59 -11.58 -9.96 -7.51
CA GLY A 59 -12.81 -9.22 -7.80
C GLY A 59 -13.28 -9.43 -9.24
N LEU A 60 -12.35 -9.27 -10.20
CA LEU A 60 -12.60 -9.48 -11.62
C LEU A 60 -13.17 -10.89 -11.91
N SER A 61 -12.57 -11.92 -11.33
CA SER A 61 -13.02 -13.30 -11.51
C SER A 61 -14.35 -13.62 -10.82
N ALA A 62 -14.71 -12.89 -9.75
CA ALA A 62 -15.94 -13.14 -9.01
C ALA A 62 -17.16 -12.47 -9.66
N PHE A 63 -17.05 -11.18 -10.01
CA PHE A 63 -18.19 -10.37 -10.46
C PHE A 63 -17.79 -9.37 -11.57
N GLY A 64 -16.74 -9.66 -12.35
CA GLY A 64 -16.29 -8.76 -13.41
C GLY A 64 -15.86 -7.39 -12.89
N GLN A 65 -16.22 -6.34 -13.63
CA GLN A 65 -15.90 -4.95 -13.26
C GLN A 65 -16.43 -4.59 -11.85
N GLU A 66 -17.66 -4.98 -11.52
CA GLU A 66 -18.26 -4.67 -10.22
C GLU A 66 -17.42 -5.23 -9.06
N GLY A 67 -16.90 -6.45 -9.23
CA GLY A 67 -16.01 -7.06 -8.24
C GLY A 67 -14.70 -6.30 -8.08
N VAL A 68 -14.12 -5.78 -9.18
CA VAL A 68 -12.94 -4.91 -9.12
C VAL A 68 -13.25 -3.64 -8.33
N GLU A 69 -14.37 -2.98 -8.62
CA GLU A 69 -14.78 -1.77 -7.94
C GLU A 69 -15.01 -1.99 -6.45
N VAL A 70 -15.62 -3.11 -6.05
CA VAL A 70 -15.81 -3.47 -4.63
C VAL A 70 -14.47 -3.60 -3.92
N VAL A 71 -13.49 -4.27 -4.52
CA VAL A 71 -12.15 -4.41 -3.93
C VAL A 71 -11.49 -3.04 -3.72
N LEU A 72 -11.56 -2.15 -4.72
CA LEU A 72 -11.00 -0.80 -4.63
C LEU A 72 -11.72 0.04 -3.56
N LYS A 73 -13.06 -0.01 -3.52
CA LYS A 73 -13.88 0.70 -2.52
C LYS A 73 -13.56 0.23 -1.09
N LEU A 74 -13.40 -1.09 -0.88
CA LEU A 74 -13.04 -1.65 0.42
C LEU A 74 -11.66 -1.17 0.87
N LEU A 75 -10.64 -1.24 0.00
CA LEU A 75 -9.30 -0.77 0.33
C LEU A 75 -9.27 0.73 0.67
N GLN A 76 -10.01 1.55 -0.08
CA GLN A 76 -10.12 2.99 0.19
C GLN A 76 -10.82 3.26 1.53
N ALA A 77 -11.91 2.55 1.82
CA ALA A 77 -12.65 2.69 3.08
C ALA A 77 -11.77 2.30 4.28
N GLU A 78 -11.02 1.20 4.17
CA GLU A 78 -10.10 0.77 5.22
C GLU A 78 -8.92 1.74 5.40
N LEU A 79 -8.39 2.31 4.32
CA LEU A 79 -7.32 3.32 4.39
C LEU A 79 -7.83 4.57 5.11
N LYS A 80 -9.02 5.05 4.74
CA LYS A 80 -9.67 6.18 5.41
C LYS A 80 -9.88 5.90 6.89
N LEU A 81 -10.33 4.71 7.24
CA LEU A 81 -10.48 4.30 8.64
C LEU A 81 -9.13 4.31 9.38
N ALA A 82 -8.06 3.82 8.76
CA ALA A 82 -6.73 3.85 9.35
C ALA A 82 -6.25 5.29 9.59
N MET A 83 -6.42 6.18 8.61
CA MET A 83 -6.08 7.60 8.74
C MET A 83 -6.85 8.28 9.88
N GLN A 84 -8.15 8.01 9.99
CA GLN A 84 -8.99 8.53 11.08
C GLN A 84 -8.50 8.03 12.46
N GLN A 85 -8.14 6.75 12.56
CA GLN A 85 -7.61 6.16 13.80
C GLN A 85 -6.25 6.73 14.22
N THR A 86 -5.47 7.25 13.27
CA THR A 86 -4.15 7.86 13.53
C THR A 86 -4.19 9.39 13.55
N GLY A 87 -5.37 10.01 13.45
CA GLY A 87 -5.51 11.47 13.47
C GLY A 87 -4.99 12.18 12.22
N VAL A 88 -4.91 11.48 11.10
CA VAL A 88 -4.38 12.00 9.82
C VAL A 88 -5.52 12.45 8.92
N ALA A 89 -5.51 13.70 8.47
CA ALA A 89 -6.58 14.28 7.65
C ALA A 89 -6.34 14.11 6.15
N SER A 90 -5.09 14.02 5.72
CA SER A 90 -4.70 13.88 4.31
C SER A 90 -3.61 12.84 4.10
N VAL A 91 -3.53 12.25 2.89
CA VAL A 91 -2.50 11.25 2.57
C VAL A 91 -1.09 11.85 2.69
N SER A 92 -0.92 13.14 2.39
CA SER A 92 0.35 13.88 2.51
C SER A 92 0.87 14.02 3.94
N GLU A 93 0.00 13.88 4.95
CA GLU A 93 0.39 13.93 6.35
C GLU A 93 0.89 12.57 6.86
N ILE A 94 0.70 11.49 6.11
CA ILE A 94 1.17 10.15 6.51
C ILE A 94 2.69 10.14 6.48
N SER A 95 3.29 9.84 7.64
CA SER A 95 4.73 9.79 7.83
C SER A 95 5.15 8.66 8.77
N GLY A 96 6.45 8.40 8.83
CA GLY A 96 7.02 7.38 9.72
C GLY A 96 6.72 7.61 11.21
N ALA A 97 6.35 8.83 11.63
CA ALA A 97 5.96 9.14 13.01
C ALA A 97 4.69 8.41 13.48
N HIS A 98 3.88 7.87 12.55
CA HIS A 98 2.67 7.10 12.85
C HIS A 98 2.94 5.59 12.99
N LEU A 99 4.20 5.16 12.83
CA LEU A 99 4.60 3.77 13.01
C LEU A 99 5.16 3.58 14.42
N LEU A 100 4.82 2.44 15.02
CA LEU A 100 5.43 1.95 16.27
C LEU A 100 6.74 1.22 15.98
#